data_AF-X1LHL2-F1
#
_entry.id   AF-X1LHL2-F1
#
_cell.length_a   1.000
_cell.length_b   1.000
_cell.length_c   1.000
_cell.angle_alpha   90.00
_cell.angle_beta   90.00
_cell.angle_gamma   90.00
#
_symmetry.space_group_name_H-M   'P 1'
#
loop_
_entity.id
_entity.type
_entity.pdbx_description
1 polymer ?
#
loop_
_entity_poly.entity_id
_entity_poly.type
_entity_poly.pdbx_seq_one_letter_code
_entity_poly.pdbx_strand_id
1 'polypeptide(L)'
;MKRPPLYEALAILANIAAVEHHEHSRCRVYPQDVGATITLAANAAANTFGNWTEIIPIDTVGFEYEVVGLVIEAANAATTYFIQLGFSTVGGSDPTTAQVLGERRLLLPTPINKATELLDYYSQNSPANSKLWGRVKTASLAADELEVSVVIIRHIEITNPIPYLATWPWAV
;
A
#
# COMPACT_ATOMS: atom_id res chain seq x y z
N MET A 1 -11.24 -7.24 42.20
CA MET A 1 -10.54 -6.57 41.08
C MET A 1 -11.06 -5.15 40.96
N LYS A 2 -10.16 -4.16 40.97
CA LYS A 2 -10.52 -2.74 40.80
C LYS A 2 -10.87 -2.55 39.31
N ARG A 3 -12.08 -2.04 39.01
CA ARG A 3 -12.45 -1.75 37.61
C ARG A 3 -11.51 -0.67 37.07
N PRO A 4 -10.94 -0.84 35.87
CA PRO A 4 -10.12 0.19 35.27
C PRO A 4 -10.96 1.46 35.04
N PRO A 5 -10.36 2.64 35.18
CA PRO A 5 -11.03 3.91 34.91
C PRO A 5 -11.50 4.00 33.46
N LEU A 6 -12.60 4.72 33.22
CA LEU A 6 -13.32 4.80 31.93
C LEU A 6 -12.43 5.15 30.73
N TYR A 7 -11.37 5.93 30.92
CA TYR A 7 -10.45 6.30 29.84
C TYR A 7 -9.61 5.11 29.34
N GLU A 8 -9.25 4.17 30.21
CA GLU A 8 -8.50 2.96 29.82
C GLU A 8 -9.40 1.98 29.08
N ALA A 9 -10.67 1.86 29.49
CA ALA A 9 -11.65 1.03 28.80
C ALA A 9 -11.92 1.53 27.37
N LEU A 10 -12.01 2.85 27.17
CA LEU A 10 -12.17 3.45 25.83
C LEU A 10 -10.95 3.20 24.93
N ALA A 11 -9.73 3.30 25.47
CA ALA A 11 -8.50 3.03 24.72
C ALA A 11 -8.40 1.55 24.30
N ILE A 12 -8.78 0.62 25.18
CA ILE A 12 -8.81 -0.82 24.85
C ILE A 12 -9.83 -1.11 23.74
N LEU A 13 -11.02 -0.50 23.81
CA LEU A 13 -12.04 -0.66 22.76
C LEU A 13 -11.59 -0.08 21.41
N ALA A 14 -10.92 1.08 21.41
CA ALA A 14 -10.35 1.64 20.20
C ALA A 14 -9.28 0.73 19.57
N ASN A 15 -8.44 0.09 20.41
CA ASN A 15 -7.44 -0.87 19.94
C ASN A 15 -8.06 -2.16 19.40
N ILE A 16 -9.11 -2.69 20.06
CA ILE A 16 -9.83 -3.87 19.58
C ILE A 16 -10.50 -3.56 18.23
N ALA A 17 -11.17 -2.41 18.11
CA ALA A 17 -11.77 -1.98 16.85
C ALA A 17 -10.71 -1.84 15.74
N ALA A 18 -9.52 -1.30 16.05
CA ALA A 18 -8.42 -1.21 15.10
C ALA A 18 -7.89 -2.60 14.67
N VAL A 19 -7.90 -3.59 15.55
CA VAL A 19 -7.52 -4.99 15.22
C VAL A 19 -8.60 -5.67 14.36
N GLU A 20 -9.87 -5.57 14.76
CA GLU A 20 -11.00 -6.12 13.99
C GLU A 20 -11.14 -5.45 12.60
N HIS A 21 -10.73 -4.20 12.48
CA HIS A 21 -10.66 -3.45 11.22
C HIS A 21 -9.68 -4.06 10.21
N HIS A 22 -8.63 -4.77 10.67
CA HIS A 22 -7.75 -5.53 9.78
C HIS A 22 -8.36 -6.87 9.37
N GLU A 23 -9.16 -7.51 10.22
CA GLU A 23 -9.78 -8.82 9.94
C GLU A 23 -10.93 -8.73 8.92
N HIS A 24 -11.56 -7.55 8.77
CA HIS A 24 -12.63 -7.32 7.79
C HIS A 24 -12.15 -6.49 6.60
N SER A 25 -11.15 -7.02 5.91
CA SER A 25 -10.54 -6.37 4.77
C SER A 25 -10.65 -7.22 3.51
N ARG A 26 -10.71 -6.57 2.34
CA ARG A 26 -10.63 -7.24 1.03
C ARG A 26 -9.48 -6.63 0.26
N CYS A 27 -8.55 -7.49 -0.18
CA CYS A 27 -7.44 -7.10 -1.04
C CYS A 27 -7.74 -7.37 -2.51
N ARG A 28 -7.15 -6.56 -3.40
CA ARG A 28 -7.13 -6.77 -4.85
C ARG A 28 -5.82 -6.27 -5.44
N VAL A 29 -5.36 -6.93 -6.49
CA VAL A 29 -4.19 -6.50 -7.28
C VAL A 29 -4.63 -5.46 -8.32
N TYR A 30 -3.78 -4.50 -8.64
CA TYR A 30 -3.93 -3.62 -9.80
C TYR A 30 -2.61 -3.59 -10.60
N PRO A 31 -2.65 -3.69 -11.94
CA PRO A 31 -3.85 -3.88 -12.77
C PRO A 31 -4.46 -5.29 -12.63
N GLN A 32 -5.70 -5.46 -13.11
CA GLN A 32 -6.37 -6.78 -13.18
C GLN A 32 -6.12 -7.51 -14.50
N ASP A 33 -5.69 -6.78 -15.54
CA ASP A 33 -5.25 -7.39 -16.80
C ASP A 33 -3.83 -7.93 -16.63
N VAL A 34 -3.67 -9.24 -16.83
CA VAL A 34 -2.41 -9.96 -16.65
C VAL A 34 -1.36 -9.56 -17.70
N GLY A 35 -1.78 -9.01 -18.83
CA GLY A 35 -0.87 -8.48 -19.86
C GLY A 35 -0.39 -7.06 -19.59
N ALA A 36 -0.91 -6.39 -18.56
CA ALA A 36 -0.56 -5.01 -18.23
C ALA A 36 0.38 -4.95 -17.03
N THR A 37 1.47 -4.20 -17.17
CA THR A 37 2.37 -3.85 -16.07
C THR A 37 2.59 -2.35 -16.06
N ILE A 38 2.98 -1.80 -14.90
CA ILE A 38 3.35 -0.39 -14.78
C ILE A 38 4.86 -0.27 -14.67
N THR A 39 5.49 0.40 -15.63
CA THR A 39 6.93 0.62 -15.63
C THR A 39 7.31 1.87 -14.83
N LEU A 40 8.08 1.67 -13.76
CA LEU A 40 8.75 2.74 -13.03
C LEU A 40 10.20 2.84 -13.53
N ALA A 41 10.57 4.01 -14.04
CA ALA A 41 11.93 4.27 -14.51
C ALA A 41 12.70 5.10 -13.46
N ALA A 42 13.93 4.69 -13.16
CA ALA A 42 14.87 5.49 -12.40
C ALA A 42 15.48 6.61 -13.26
N ASN A 43 16.05 7.62 -12.62
CA ASN A 43 16.86 8.60 -13.33
C ASN A 43 18.17 7.94 -13.82
N ALA A 44 18.76 8.46 -14.90
CA ALA A 44 20.09 8.09 -15.38
C ALA A 44 21.23 8.64 -14.48
N ALA A 45 21.01 8.62 -13.16
CA ALA A 45 21.94 9.00 -12.12
C ALA A 45 21.63 8.18 -10.87
N ALA A 46 22.66 7.58 -10.27
CA ALA A 46 22.50 6.77 -9.07
C ALA A 46 21.84 7.55 -7.94
N ASN A 47 21.01 6.85 -7.15
CA ASN A 47 20.31 7.37 -5.98
C ASN A 47 19.45 8.62 -6.26
N THR A 48 19.06 8.84 -7.51
CA THR A 48 18.16 9.91 -7.91
C THR A 48 16.84 9.33 -8.38
N PHE A 49 15.73 9.84 -7.85
CA PHE A 49 14.40 9.41 -8.30
C PHE A 49 14.18 9.79 -9.76
N GLY A 50 13.58 8.87 -10.51
CA GLY A 50 12.94 9.22 -11.77
C GLY A 50 11.66 10.03 -11.55
N ASN A 51 10.93 10.25 -12.64
CA ASN A 51 9.65 10.95 -12.61
C ASN A 51 8.58 10.12 -11.89
N TRP A 52 7.53 10.80 -11.43
CA TRP A 52 6.33 10.12 -10.98
C TRP A 52 5.62 9.49 -12.19
N THR A 53 5.27 8.22 -12.06
CA THR A 53 4.46 7.47 -13.01
C THR A 53 3.13 7.12 -12.35
N GLU A 54 2.03 7.35 -13.07
CA GLU A 54 0.70 6.97 -12.61
C GLU A 54 0.59 5.44 -12.60
N ILE A 55 0.20 4.88 -11.46
CA ILE A 55 -0.09 3.45 -11.30
C ILE A 55 -1.58 3.23 -11.41
N ILE A 56 -2.37 3.90 -10.56
CA ILE A 56 -3.84 3.80 -10.57
C ILE A 56 -4.40 5.15 -11.03
N PRO A 57 -5.16 5.20 -12.14
CA PRO A 57 -5.80 6.42 -12.60
C PRO A 57 -6.84 6.96 -11.61
N ILE A 58 -7.11 8.26 -11.72
CA ILE A 58 -8.15 8.94 -10.93
C ILE A 58 -9.51 8.27 -11.17
N ASP A 59 -10.40 8.31 -10.19
CA ASP A 59 -11.75 7.71 -10.25
C ASP A 59 -11.81 6.18 -10.47
N THR A 60 -10.67 5.48 -10.46
CA THR A 60 -10.64 3.99 -10.57
C THR A 60 -11.13 3.32 -9.29
N VAL A 61 -10.79 3.90 -8.13
CA VAL A 61 -11.11 3.34 -6.81
C VAL A 61 -12.04 4.31 -6.06
N GLY A 62 -13.34 3.99 -6.04
CA GLY A 62 -14.39 4.84 -5.45
C GLY A 62 -14.49 4.85 -3.92
N PHE A 63 -13.47 4.38 -3.21
CA PHE A 63 -13.41 4.29 -1.75
C PHE A 63 -11.99 4.54 -1.27
N GLU A 64 -11.81 4.85 0.01
CA GLU A 64 -10.47 4.98 0.60
C GLU A 64 -9.76 3.61 0.66
N TYR A 65 -8.46 3.60 0.38
CA TYR A 65 -7.69 2.37 0.26
C TYR A 65 -6.25 2.53 0.73
N GLU A 66 -5.65 1.43 1.16
CA GLU A 66 -4.22 1.35 1.45
C GLU A 66 -3.54 0.44 0.42
N VAL A 67 -2.28 0.72 0.11
CA VAL A 67 -1.41 -0.22 -0.60
C VAL A 67 -0.78 -1.12 0.45
N VAL A 68 -1.06 -2.42 0.37
CA VAL A 68 -0.57 -3.45 1.30
C VAL A 68 0.55 -4.31 0.71
N GLY A 69 0.82 -4.15 -0.58
CA GLY A 69 1.87 -4.93 -1.22
C GLY A 69 2.33 -4.39 -2.55
N LEU A 70 3.59 -4.65 -2.87
CA LEU A 70 4.20 -4.38 -4.17
C LEU A 70 4.65 -5.71 -4.78
N VAL A 71 4.19 -6.00 -5.98
CA VAL A 71 4.64 -7.14 -6.78
C VAL A 71 5.61 -6.62 -7.83
N ILE A 72 6.82 -7.15 -7.84
CA ILE A 72 7.81 -6.85 -8.88
C ILE A 72 7.61 -7.87 -9.99
N GLU A 73 7.16 -7.45 -11.17
CA GLU A 73 6.86 -8.33 -12.31
C GLU A 73 8.08 -8.53 -13.20
N ALA A 74 8.88 -7.48 -13.39
CA ALA A 74 10.13 -7.51 -14.16
C ALA A 74 11.09 -6.40 -13.74
N ALA A 75 12.38 -6.60 -14.00
CA ALA A 75 13.42 -5.60 -13.82
C ALA A 75 14.49 -5.77 -14.90
N ASN A 76 14.98 -4.66 -15.45
CA ASN A 76 16.03 -4.70 -16.48
C ASN A 76 17.46 -4.73 -15.89
N ALA A 77 17.61 -4.55 -14.58
CA ALA A 77 18.89 -4.55 -13.89
C ALA A 77 18.85 -5.30 -12.55
N ALA A 78 19.93 -6.02 -12.25
CA ALA A 78 20.16 -6.62 -10.94
C ALA A 78 20.86 -5.60 -10.03
N THR A 79 20.11 -4.96 -9.17
CA THR A 79 20.57 -3.83 -8.35
C THR A 79 19.66 -3.62 -7.14
N THR A 80 19.99 -2.64 -6.32
CA THR A 80 19.10 -2.16 -5.27
C THR A 80 18.16 -1.11 -5.84
N TYR A 81 16.86 -1.31 -5.63
CA TYR A 81 15.82 -0.33 -5.94
C TYR A 81 15.25 0.27 -4.66
N PHE A 82 14.86 1.53 -4.74
CA PHE A 82 14.12 2.24 -3.70
C PHE A 82 12.88 2.87 -4.34
N ILE A 83 11.71 2.36 -3.96
CA ILE A 83 10.41 2.72 -4.49
C ILE A 83 9.73 3.66 -3.50
N GLN A 84 9.12 4.72 -4.01
CA GLN A 84 8.26 5.62 -3.26
C GLN A 84 6.88 5.67 -3.91
N LEU A 85 5.84 5.61 -3.09
CA LEU A 85 4.46 5.79 -3.54
C LEU A 85 3.91 7.11 -3.02
N GLY A 86 2.96 7.67 -3.76
CA GLY A 86 2.21 8.85 -3.35
C GLY A 86 0.83 8.84 -3.97
N PHE A 87 -0.04 9.73 -3.49
CA PHE A 87 -1.35 9.95 -4.08
C PHE A 87 -1.52 11.37 -4.61
N SER A 88 -2.54 11.57 -5.44
CA SER A 88 -2.97 12.91 -5.84
C SER A 88 -4.47 12.93 -6.08
N THR A 89 -5.15 13.94 -5.54
CA THR A 89 -6.59 14.15 -5.73
C THR A 89 -6.90 15.11 -6.88
N VAL A 90 -5.87 15.64 -7.54
CA VAL A 90 -5.99 16.60 -8.63
C VAL A 90 -5.57 15.95 -9.93
N GLY A 91 -6.37 16.16 -10.98
CA GLY A 91 -6.10 15.63 -12.31
C GLY A 91 -4.78 16.15 -12.87
N GLY A 92 -3.87 15.24 -13.22
CA GLY A 92 -2.63 15.56 -13.95
C GLY A 92 -1.51 16.17 -13.10
N SER A 93 -1.62 16.17 -11.78
CA SER A 93 -0.55 16.67 -10.91
C SER A 93 0.11 15.55 -10.11
N ASP A 94 1.44 15.60 -10.05
CA ASP A 94 2.28 14.76 -9.21
C ASP A 94 1.94 14.92 -7.72
N PRO A 95 2.22 13.89 -6.89
CA PRO A 95 2.14 13.99 -5.45
C PRO A 95 3.05 15.09 -4.87
N THR A 96 2.52 15.87 -3.94
CA THR A 96 3.31 16.74 -3.05
C THR A 96 3.97 15.92 -1.94
N THR A 97 4.91 16.54 -1.20
CA THR A 97 5.58 15.89 -0.06
C THR A 97 4.60 15.37 1.00
N ALA A 98 3.48 16.08 1.23
CA ALA A 98 2.47 15.66 2.19
C ALA A 98 1.60 14.49 1.70
N GLN A 99 1.69 14.15 0.41
CA GLN A 99 0.93 13.08 -0.23
C GLN A 99 1.79 11.83 -0.48
N VAL A 100 3.01 11.78 0.06
CA VAL A 100 3.85 10.58 0.04
C VAL A 100 3.26 9.55 1.00
N LEU A 101 2.92 8.38 0.48
CA LEU A 101 2.25 7.31 1.23
C LEU A 101 3.23 6.40 1.96
N GLY A 102 4.47 6.31 1.47
CA GLY A 102 5.53 5.50 2.06
C GLY A 102 6.63 5.12 1.08
N GLU A 103 7.55 4.31 1.55
CA GLU A 103 8.78 3.94 0.83
C GLU A 103 9.16 2.49 1.08
N ARG A 104 9.77 1.83 0.09
CA ARG A 104 10.29 0.47 0.22
C ARG A 104 11.59 0.32 -0.52
N ARG A 105 12.51 -0.44 0.06
CA ARG A 105 13.79 -0.79 -0.55
C ARG A 105 13.84 -2.29 -0.78
N LEU A 106 14.35 -2.69 -1.94
CA LEU A 106 14.58 -4.09 -2.26
C LEU A 106 15.92 -4.27 -2.98
N LEU A 107 16.46 -5.48 -2.92
CA LEU A 107 17.64 -5.91 -3.67
C LEU A 107 17.24 -7.01 -4.63
N LEU A 108 17.49 -6.83 -5.93
CA LEU A 108 17.37 -7.87 -6.94
C LEU A 108 18.77 -8.41 -7.29
N PRO A 109 19.16 -9.59 -6.78
CA PRO A 109 20.47 -10.17 -7.05
C PRO A 109 20.55 -10.78 -8.46
N THR A 110 21.77 -11.12 -8.89
CA THR A 110 22.01 -11.91 -10.12
C THR A 110 22.19 -13.40 -9.78
N PRO A 111 21.48 -14.33 -10.44
CA PRO A 111 20.39 -14.09 -11.38
C PRO A 111 19.15 -13.56 -10.67
N ILE A 112 18.32 -12.79 -11.39
CA ILE A 112 17.06 -12.24 -10.87
C ILE A 112 16.08 -13.42 -10.69
N ASN A 113 16.21 -14.14 -9.57
CA ASN A 113 15.52 -15.41 -9.32
C ASN A 113 14.12 -15.24 -8.74
N LYS A 114 13.70 -14.02 -8.42
CA LYS A 114 12.41 -13.72 -7.79
C LYS A 114 11.76 -12.50 -8.45
N ALA A 115 11.05 -12.76 -9.55
CA ALA A 115 10.20 -11.79 -10.22
C ALA A 115 8.74 -11.87 -9.76
N THR A 116 8.47 -12.41 -8.56
CA THR A 116 7.10 -12.52 -8.00
C THR A 116 7.12 -12.52 -6.47
N GLU A 117 7.96 -11.69 -5.85
CA GLU A 117 7.90 -11.50 -4.40
C GLU A 117 6.89 -10.40 -4.08
N LEU A 118 5.82 -10.74 -3.34
CA LEU A 118 4.98 -9.74 -2.70
C LEU A 118 5.83 -9.09 -1.60
N LEU A 119 6.25 -7.86 -1.84
CA LEU A 119 6.88 -7.04 -0.82
C LEU A 119 5.78 -6.48 0.06
N ASP A 120 5.71 -6.95 1.30
CA ASP A 120 4.88 -6.33 2.32
C ASP A 120 5.19 -4.83 2.36
N TYR A 121 4.14 -4.05 2.16
CA TYR A 121 4.17 -2.60 2.11
C TYR A 121 2.96 -2.16 2.92
N TYR A 122 3.09 -1.21 3.84
CA TYR A 122 1.92 -0.69 4.55
C TYR A 122 1.91 0.81 4.36
N SER A 123 1.09 1.24 3.41
CA SER A 123 0.94 2.65 3.08
C SER A 123 0.05 3.35 4.11
N GLN A 124 0.16 4.68 4.18
CA GLN A 124 -0.94 5.47 4.74
C GLN A 124 -2.20 5.33 3.85
N ASN A 125 -3.36 5.69 4.41
CA ASN A 125 -4.62 5.64 3.68
C ASN A 125 -4.64 6.66 2.53
N SER A 126 -5.09 6.23 1.35
CA SER A 126 -5.26 7.04 0.16
C SER A 126 -6.74 7.41 0.01
N PRO A 127 -7.09 8.68 -0.26
CA PRO A 127 -8.48 9.09 -0.41
C PRO A 127 -9.19 8.37 -1.56
N ALA A 128 -10.52 8.25 -1.45
CA ALA A 128 -11.35 7.80 -2.56
C ALA A 128 -11.13 8.66 -3.81
N ASN A 129 -11.22 8.03 -4.99
CA ASN A 129 -11.02 8.64 -6.30
C ASN A 129 -9.66 9.33 -6.49
N SER A 130 -8.67 9.07 -5.64
CA SER A 130 -7.30 9.59 -5.85
C SER A 130 -6.53 8.76 -6.88
N LYS A 131 -5.56 9.39 -7.54
CA LYS A 131 -4.52 8.70 -8.29
C LYS A 131 -3.53 8.05 -7.35
N LEU A 132 -3.06 6.84 -7.67
CA LEU A 132 -1.84 6.28 -7.08
C LEU A 132 -0.67 6.53 -8.03
N TRP A 133 0.43 7.03 -7.49
CA TRP A 133 1.66 7.27 -8.21
C TRP A 133 2.80 6.48 -7.61
N GLY A 134 3.76 6.10 -8.45
CA GLY A 134 5.02 5.51 -8.03
C GLY A 134 6.21 6.19 -8.68
N ARG A 135 7.34 6.16 -8.00
CA ARG A 135 8.64 6.49 -8.58
C ARG A 135 9.71 5.63 -7.96
N VAL A 136 10.82 5.45 -8.68
CA VAL A 136 11.92 4.60 -8.24
C VAL A 136 13.26 5.30 -8.41
N LYS A 137 14.22 4.93 -7.57
CA LYS A 137 15.65 5.20 -7.76
C LYS A 137 16.44 3.91 -7.59
N THR A 138 17.57 3.84 -8.26
CA THR A 138 18.46 2.67 -8.30
C THR A 138 19.85 3.01 -7.76
N ALA A 139 20.58 1.99 -7.31
CA ALA A 139 22.01 2.11 -7.03
C ALA A 139 22.87 2.12 -8.31
N SER A 140 22.30 1.80 -9.47
CA SER A 140 23.03 1.82 -10.75
C SER A 140 23.23 3.25 -11.27
N LEU A 141 24.09 3.40 -12.26
CA LEU A 141 24.32 4.64 -12.99
C LEU A 141 23.52 4.70 -14.32
N ALA A 142 22.44 3.92 -14.43
CA ALA A 142 21.60 3.83 -15.62
C ALA A 142 20.13 4.13 -15.29
N ALA A 143 19.34 4.42 -16.32
CA ALA A 143 17.89 4.56 -16.22
C ALA A 143 17.24 3.17 -16.14
N ASP A 144 17.42 2.51 -14.99
CA ASP A 144 16.85 1.18 -14.77
C ASP A 144 15.32 1.24 -14.71
N GLU A 145 14.69 0.19 -15.20
CA GLU A 145 13.25 0.04 -15.25
C GLU A 145 12.83 -1.12 -14.35
N LEU A 146 11.72 -0.89 -13.64
CA LEU A 146 11.09 -1.84 -12.74
C LEU A 146 9.60 -1.88 -13.07
N GLU A 147 9.12 -3.04 -13.51
CA GLU A 147 7.69 -3.27 -13.75
C GLU A 147 7.02 -3.76 -12.47
N VAL A 148 5.90 -3.12 -12.11
CA VAL A 148 5.23 -3.38 -10.85
C VAL A 148 3.73 -3.55 -11.01
N SER A 149 3.17 -4.35 -10.10
CA SER A 149 1.74 -4.38 -9.75
C SER A 149 1.60 -4.04 -8.27
N VAL A 150 0.46 -3.46 -7.88
CA VAL A 150 0.18 -3.09 -6.47
C VAL A 150 -0.95 -3.93 -5.92
N VAL A 151 -0.87 -4.27 -4.63
CA VAL A 151 -1.99 -4.86 -3.89
C VAL A 151 -2.62 -3.78 -3.05
N ILE A 152 -3.87 -3.43 -3.34
CA ILE A 152 -4.65 -2.51 -2.53
C ILE A 152 -5.58 -3.27 -1.62
N ILE A 153 -5.88 -2.69 -0.47
CA ILE A 153 -6.87 -3.18 0.48
C ILE A 153 -7.91 -2.11 0.71
N ARG A 154 -9.16 -2.56 0.87
CA ARG A 154 -10.20 -1.73 1.46
C ARG A 154 -10.62 -2.33 2.79
N HIS A 155 -10.89 -1.45 3.73
CA HIS A 155 -11.51 -1.82 4.98
C HIS A 155 -13.03 -1.83 4.80
N ILE A 156 -13.68 -2.88 5.30
CA ILE A 156 -15.13 -3.01 5.26
C ILE A 156 -15.64 -2.63 6.64
N GLU A 157 -16.40 -1.54 6.70
CA GLU A 157 -17.07 -1.13 7.92
C GLU A 157 -18.07 -2.22 8.36
N ILE A 158 -17.99 -2.61 9.64
CA ILE A 158 -18.91 -3.59 10.23
C ILE A 158 -20.24 -2.87 10.48
N THR A 159 -21.19 -3.02 9.56
CA THR A 159 -22.51 -2.37 9.64
C THR A 159 -23.42 -2.96 10.72
N ASN A 160 -23.08 -4.11 11.31
CA ASN A 160 -23.79 -4.73 12.43
C ASN A 160 -22.79 -5.13 13.53
N PRO A 161 -22.31 -4.20 14.37
CA PRO A 161 -21.56 -4.58 15.55
C PRO A 161 -22.45 -5.48 16.42
N ILE A 162 -21.98 -6.68 16.73
CA ILE A 162 -22.72 -7.60 17.62
C ILE A 162 -22.82 -6.89 18.97
N PRO A 163 -24.03 -6.69 19.54
CA PRO A 163 -24.19 -6.04 20.83
C PRO A 163 -23.35 -6.75 21.88
N TYR A 164 -22.64 -5.97 22.71
CA TYR A 164 -21.86 -6.49 23.82
C TYR A 164 -22.68 -7.48 24.64
N LEU A 165 -22.30 -8.76 24.60
CA LEU A 165 -22.92 -9.79 25.40
C LEU A 165 -22.51 -9.54 26.86
N ALA A 166 -23.41 -8.99 27.68
CA ALA A 166 -23.15 -8.75 29.10
C ALA A 166 -22.87 -10.06 29.88
N THR A 167 -23.23 -11.22 29.32
CA THR A 167 -23.00 -12.57 29.86
C THR A 167 -22.88 -13.61 28.75
N TRP A 168 -22.05 -14.65 28.97
CA TRP A 168 -21.90 -15.80 28.07
C TRP A 168 -23.18 -16.66 27.99
N PRO A 169 -23.52 -17.25 26.83
CA PRO A 169 -24.74 -18.03 26.62
C PRO A 169 -24.82 -19.39 27.35
N TRP A 170 -23.84 -19.76 28.18
CA TRP A 170 -23.81 -21.04 28.91
C TRP A 170 -23.82 -20.90 30.44
N ALA A 171 -24.01 -19.70 30.99
CA ALA A 171 -24.13 -19.51 32.43
C ALA A 171 -25.60 -19.58 32.85
N VAL A 172 -26.06 -20.80 33.17
CA VAL A 172 -27.21 -21.05 34.07
C VAL A 172 -26.66 -21.30 35.47
#